data_AF-A0A891ZJT3-F1
#
_entry.id   AF-A0A891ZJT3-F1
#
_cell.length_a   1.000
_cell.length_b   1.000
_cell.length_c   1.000
_cell.angle_alpha   90.00
_cell.angle_beta   90.00
_cell.angle_gamma   90.00
#
_symmetry.space_group_name_H-M   'P 1'
#
loop_
_entity.id
_entity.type
_entity.pdbx_description
1 polymer ?
#
loop_
_entity_poly.entity_id
_entity_poly.type
_entity_poly.pdbx_seq_one_letter_code
_entity_poly.pdbx_strand_id
1 'polypeptide(L)' 'MFRVRVNNEDLILGYASGRIRRNFIQILPGDRVKMEVKSL' A
#
# COMPACT_ATOMS: atom_id res chain seq x y z
N MET A 1 -6.82 5.09 1.36
CA MET A 1 -7.00 4.05 0.33
C MET A 1 -6.16 4.47 -0.86
N PHE A 2 -5.27 3.62 -1.36
CA PHE A 2 -4.38 3.97 -2.47
C PHE A 2 -4.24 2.79 -3.42
N ARG A 3 -3.99 3.07 -4.70
CA ARG A 3 -3.78 2.05 -5.72
C ARG A 3 -2.30 1.68 -5.76
N VAL A 4 -2.00 0.39 -5.79
CA VAL A 4 -0.63 -0.11 -5.91
C VAL A 4 -0.55 -1.09 -7.05
N ARG A 5 0.52 -0.96 -7.84
CA ARG A 5 0.85 -1.89 -8.91
C ARG A 5 1.66 -3.05 -8.31
N VAL A 6 1.17 -4.27 -8.46
CA VAL A 6 1.84 -5.50 -8.02
C VAL A 6 2.21 -6.33 -9.25
N ASN A 7 3.42 -6.91 -9.25
CA ASN A 7 3.88 -7.93 -10.21
C ASN A 7 3.51 -7.72 -11.69
N ASN A 8 3.70 -6.49 -12.20
CA ASN A 8 3.56 -6.11 -13.61
C ASN A 8 2.15 -6.11 -14.22
N GLU A 9 1.14 -5.54 -13.55
CA GLU A 9 0.11 -4.65 -14.18
C GLU A 9 -1.15 -4.52 -13.32
N ASP A 10 -1.39 -5.46 -12.42
CA ASP A 10 -2.58 -5.43 -11.57
C ASP A 10 -2.52 -4.27 -10.58
N LEU A 11 -3.57 -3.46 -10.62
CA LEU A 11 -3.80 -2.39 -9.67
C LEU A 11 -4.67 -2.92 -8.54
N ILE A 12 -4.06 -3.10 -7.38
CA ILE A 12 -4.74 -3.55 -6.16
C ILE A 12 -5.02 -2.36 -5.26
N LEU A 13 -6.13 -2.44 -4.54
CA LEU A 13 -6.52 -1.43 -3.56
C LEU A 13 -5.88 -1.73 -2.20
N GLY A 14 -5.08 -0.78 -1.72
CA GLY A 14 -4.39 -0.86 -0.43
C GLY A 14 -4.91 0.15 0.60
N TYR A 15 -4.68 -0.19 1.87
CA TYR A 15 -4.87 0.70 3.00
C TYR A 15 -3.56 0.87 3.77
N ALA A 16 -3.30 2.08 4.26
CA ALA A 16 -2.17 2.34 5.13
C ALA A 16 -2.35 1.56 6.43
N SER A 17 -1.32 0.81 6.83
CA SER A 17 -1.30 0.07 8.08
C SER A 17 -1.46 1.02 9.28
N GLY A 18 -1.91 0.50 10.42
CA GLY A 18 -2.02 1.30 11.64
C GLY A 18 -0.70 1.93 12.07
N ARG A 19 0.44 1.28 11.80
CA ARG A 19 1.78 1.83 12.06
C ARG A 19 2.06 3.05 11.19
N ILE A 20 1.76 3.01 9.90
CA ILE A 20 1.93 4.15 8.98
C ILE A 20 1.10 5.35 9.44
N ARG A 21 -0.17 5.11 9.82
CA ARG A 21 -1.07 6.18 10.30
C ARG A 21 -0.59 6.81 11.60
N ARG A 22 -0.19 5.99 12.59
CA ARG A 22 0.27 6.47 13.91
C ARG A 22 1.58 7.25 13.82
N ASN A 23 2.45 6.89 12.89
CA ASN A 23 3.74 7.53 12.68
C ASN A 23 3.67 8.71 11.67
N PHE A 24 2.47 9.08 11.21
CA PHE A 24 2.26 10.15 10.22
C PHE A 24 3.15 10.01 8.97
N ILE A 25 3.40 8.76 8.55
CA ILE A 25 4.22 8.50 7.36
C ILE A 25 3.40 8.80 6.11
N GLN A 26 3.87 9.75 5.32
CA GLN A 26 3.28 10.09 4.03
C GLN A 26 3.80 9.13 2.94
N ILE A 27 2.87 8.58 2.15
CA ILE A 27 3.19 7.76 0.98
C ILE A 27 2.94 8.62 -0.25
N LEU A 28 3.94 8.74 -1.13
CA LEU A 28 3.86 9.50 -2.37
C LEU A 28 3.81 8.57 -3.59
N PRO A 29 3.29 9.04 -4.74
CA PRO A 29 3.39 8.29 -5.99
C PRO A 29 4.85 7.98 -6.34
N GLY A 30 5.13 6.70 -6.63
CA GLY A 30 6.49 6.22 -6.93
C GLY A 30 7.17 5.52 -5.75
N ASP A 31 6.67 5.68 -4.53
CA ASP A 31 7.18 4.96 -3.37
C ASP A 31 6.96 3.45 -3.51
N ARG A 32 8.00 2.69 -3.18
CA ARG A 32 7.89 1.24 -3.04
C ARG A 32 7.33 0.93 -1.66
N VAL A 33 6.21 0.21 -1.64
CA VAL A 33 5.56 -0.20 -0.39
C VAL A 33 5.54 -1.71 -0.26
N LYS A 34 5.74 -2.21 0.96
CA LYS A 34 5.51 -3.62 1.28
C LYS A 34 4.01 -3.80 1.56
N MET A 35 3.38 -4.69 0.82
CA MET A 35 1.99 -5.09 1.06
C MET A 35 1.90 -6.47 1.68
N GLU A 36 0.86 -6.65 2.48
CA GLU A 36 0.41 -7.94 2.97
C GLU A 36 -0.99 -8.18 2.39
N VAL A 37 -1.16 -9.31 1.72
CA VAL A 37 -2.44 -9.71 1.11
C VAL A 37 -3.08 -10.74 2.02
N LYS A 38 -4.29 -10.47 2.47
CA LYS A 38 -5.12 -11.47 3.15
C LYS A 38 -5.98 -12.17 2.10
N SER A 39 -5.63 -13.40 1.79
CA SER A 39 -6.58 -14.33 1.18
C SER A 39 -7.50 -14.81 2.30
N LEU A 40 -8.80 -14.59 2.15
CA LEU A 40 -9.81 -15.11 3.06
C LEU A 40 -10.01 -16.62 2.82
#